data_AF-A0A257NHW0-F1
#
_entry.id   AF-A0A257NHW0-F1
#
_cell.length_a   1.000
_cell.length_b   1.000
_cell.length_c   1.000
_cell.angle_alpha   90.00
_cell.angle_beta   90.00
_cell.angle_gamma   90.00
#
_symmetry.space_group_name_H-M   'P 1'
#
loop_
_entity.id
_entity.type
_entity.pdbx_description
1 polymer ?
#
loop_
_entity_poly.entity_id
_entity_poly.type
_entity_poly.pdbx_seq_one_letter_code
_entity_poly.pdbx_strand_id
1 'polypeptide(L)'
;MSETTLHASTDRAQGSRNSRRLRTAGSIPAVVYGEGVSPLPVSVDAKSFRTVVSGEQGLNTLIDLDADGQTFIVMAREIQRHPV
;
A
#
# COMPACT_ATOMS: atom_id res chain seq x y z
N MET A 1 10.50 8.88 -16.16
CA MET A 1 10.22 8.83 -14.72
C MET A 1 8.78 8.38 -14.61
N SER A 2 8.54 7.14 -14.20
CA SER A 2 7.21 6.52 -14.25
C SER A 2 6.45 6.87 -12.97
N GLU A 3 5.81 8.03 -12.96
CA GLU A 3 4.97 8.53 -11.86
C GLU A 3 3.71 7.63 -11.79
N THR A 4 3.76 6.61 -10.94
CA THR A 4 2.67 5.63 -10.81
C THR A 4 1.91 5.93 -9.53
N THR A 5 0.82 6.69 -9.66
CA THR A 5 -0.05 7.01 -8.52
C THR A 5 -0.83 5.79 -8.07
N LEU A 6 -0.76 5.49 -6.77
CA LEU A 6 -1.51 4.42 -6.13
C LEU A 6 -2.50 5.03 -5.13
N HIS A 7 -3.80 4.77 -5.34
CA HIS A 7 -4.82 5.21 -4.42
C HIS A 7 -4.92 4.28 -3.20
N ALA A 8 -5.09 4.89 -2.03
CA ALA A 8 -5.20 4.25 -0.75
C ALA A 8 -6.34 4.86 0.06
N SER A 9 -7.02 4.03 0.85
CA SER A 9 -8.01 4.47 1.83
C SER A 9 -7.43 4.41 3.23
N THR A 10 -7.66 5.46 4.04
CA THR A 10 -7.16 5.61 5.41
C THR A 10 -8.13 5.07 6.46
N ASP A 11 -9.42 4.95 6.15
CA ASP A 11 -10.46 4.48 7.08
C ASP A 11 -10.57 2.95 7.14
N ARG A 12 -9.44 2.26 7.30
CA ARG A 12 -9.45 0.80 7.43
C ARG A 12 -9.60 0.35 8.87
N ALA A 13 -10.56 -0.54 9.11
CA ALA A 13 -10.66 -1.24 10.39
C ALA A 13 -9.44 -2.16 10.62
N GLN A 14 -8.82 -2.04 11.79
CA GLN A 14 -7.64 -2.82 12.17
C GLN A 14 -8.00 -4.20 12.74
N GLY A 15 -6.99 -5.05 12.90
CA GLY A 15 -7.13 -6.38 13.51
C GLY A 15 -7.27 -7.53 12.52
N SER A 16 -7.02 -8.74 13.01
CA SER A 16 -6.82 -9.95 12.21
C SER A 16 -8.02 -10.29 11.31
N ARG A 17 -9.25 -10.16 11.83
CA ARG A 17 -10.48 -10.46 11.08
C ARG A 17 -10.73 -9.46 9.96
N ASN A 18 -10.52 -8.17 10.24
CA ASN A 18 -10.71 -7.09 9.28
C ASN A 18 -9.67 -7.17 8.16
N SER A 19 -8.39 -7.43 8.50
CA SER A 19 -7.35 -7.65 7.49
C SER A 19 -7.63 -8.84 6.57
N ARG A 20 -8.21 -9.94 7.09
CA ARG A 20 -8.64 -11.06 6.23
C ARG A 20 -9.77 -10.65 5.29
N ARG A 21 -10.78 -9.93 5.80
CA ARG A 21 -11.91 -9.44 4.99
C ARG A 21 -11.45 -8.51 3.87
N LEU A 22 -10.52 -7.58 4.17
CA LEU A 22 -9.93 -6.70 3.16
C LEU A 22 -9.22 -7.48 2.05
N ARG A 23 -8.41 -8.49 2.41
CA ARG A 23 -7.73 -9.35 1.42
C ARG A 23 -8.71 -10.10 0.54
N THR A 24 -9.79 -10.64 1.10
CA THR A 24 -10.85 -11.31 0.33
C THR A 24 -11.58 -10.34 -0.60
N ALA A 25 -11.73 -9.07 -0.19
CA ALA A 25 -12.34 -8.01 -1.00
C ALA A 25 -11.40 -7.44 -2.09
N GLY A 26 -10.15 -7.94 -2.19
CA GLY A 26 -9.19 -7.48 -3.20
C GLY A 26 -8.32 -6.30 -2.75
N SER A 27 -8.35 -5.93 -1.48
CA SER A 27 -7.51 -4.86 -0.92
C SER A 27 -6.38 -5.41 -0.05
N ILE A 28 -5.22 -4.79 -0.09
CA ILE A 28 -4.06 -5.12 0.73
C ILE A 28 -4.01 -4.17 1.92
N PRO A 29 -4.08 -4.67 3.16
CA PRO A 29 -3.82 -3.84 4.34
C PRO A 29 -2.33 -3.51 4.42
N ALA A 30 -2.01 -2.22 4.55
CA ALA A 30 -0.67 -1.68 4.67
C ALA A 30 -0.59 -0.60 5.77
N VAL A 31 0.61 -0.09 5.99
CA VAL A 31 0.89 1.02 6.91
C VAL A 31 1.92 1.92 6.24
N VAL A 32 1.61 3.22 6.17
CA VAL A 32 2.58 4.25 5.78
C VAL A 32 3.26 4.75 7.05
N TYR A 33 4.58 4.82 7.02
CA TYR A 33 5.38 5.33 8.13
C TYR A 33 6.64 5.98 7.59
N GLY A 34 7.20 6.90 8.36
CA GLY A 34 8.41 7.63 7.97
C GLY A 34 8.76 8.71 8.99
N GLU A 35 9.87 9.38 8.74
CA GLU A 35 10.27 10.53 9.54
C GLU A 35 9.24 11.66 9.38
N GLY A 36 8.72 12.17 10.50
CA GLY A 36 7.70 13.22 10.51
C GLY A 36 6.27 12.76 10.15
N VAL A 37 6.06 11.48 9.83
CA VAL A 37 4.73 10.93 9.51
C VAL A 37 4.32 9.93 10.58
N SER A 38 3.25 10.22 11.31
CA SER A 38 2.65 9.27 12.24
C SER A 38 2.19 8.01 11.50
N PRO A 39 2.38 6.79 12.05
CA PRO A 39 1.99 5.56 11.38
C PRO A 39 0.52 5.60 10.93
N LEU A 40 0.30 5.60 9.61
CA LEU A 40 -1.01 5.71 9.00
C LEU A 40 -1.43 4.35 8.45
N PRO A 41 -2.42 3.67 9.06
CA PRO A 41 -2.98 2.44 8.52
C PRO A 41 -3.74 2.75 7.23
N VAL A 42 -3.37 2.09 6.14
CA VAL A 42 -4.02 2.29 4.83
C VAL A 42 -4.39 0.97 4.18
N SER A 43 -5.36 0.99 3.28
CA SER A 43 -5.66 -0.15 2.39
C SER A 43 -5.51 0.27 0.94
N VAL A 44 -4.79 -0.53 0.16
CA VAL A 44 -4.53 -0.29 -1.27
C VAL A 44 -5.17 -1.38 -2.12
N ASP A 45 -5.52 -1.06 -3.36
CA ASP A 45 -6.01 -2.07 -4.31
C ASP A 45 -4.90 -3.08 -4.66
N ALA A 46 -5.22 -4.38 -4.58
CA ALA A 46 -4.22 -5.43 -4.80
C ALA A 46 -3.75 -5.54 -6.25
N LYS A 47 -4.59 -5.18 -7.23
CA LYS A 47 -4.24 -5.26 -8.64
C LYS A 47 -3.29 -4.11 -8.99
N SER A 48 -3.64 -2.89 -8.63
CA SER A 48 -2.82 -1.69 -8.83
C SER A 48 -1.47 -1.83 -8.13
N PHE A 49 -1.45 -2.27 -6.87
CA PHE A 49 -0.20 -2.48 -6.13
C PHE A 49 0.70 -3.53 -6.79
N ARG A 50 0.14 -4.64 -7.29
CA ARG A 50 0.93 -5.65 -8.03
C ARG A 50 1.54 -5.08 -9.30
N THR A 51 0.78 -4.30 -10.06
CA THR A 51 1.30 -3.66 -11.28
C THR A 51 2.50 -2.76 -10.97
N VAL A 52 2.42 -1.96 -9.91
CA VAL A 52 3.49 -1.05 -9.48
C VAL A 52 4.76 -1.82 -9.08
N VAL A 53 4.59 -2.86 -8.24
CA VAL A 53 5.72 -3.62 -7.68
C VAL A 53 6.31 -4.63 -8.68
N SER A 54 5.57 -5.03 -9.71
CA SER A 54 6.05 -5.96 -10.75
C SER A 54 6.84 -5.28 -11.88
N GLY A 55 7.02 -3.95 -11.85
CA GLY A 55 7.86 -3.23 -12.80
C GLY A 55 9.36 -3.53 -12.66
N GLU A 56 10.17 -3.03 -13.60
CA GLU A 56 11.63 -3.32 -13.67
C GLU A 56 12.40 -2.95 -12.40
N GLN A 57 11.96 -1.92 -11.67
CA GLN A 57 12.59 -1.44 -10.44
C GLN A 57 12.09 -2.18 -9.18
N GLY A 58 11.06 -3.02 -9.31
CA GLY A 58 10.57 -3.87 -8.23
C GLY A 58 10.17 -3.12 -6.96
N LEU A 59 10.76 -3.53 -5.83
CA LEU A 59 10.54 -2.96 -4.49
C LEU A 59 11.20 -1.58 -4.30
N ASN A 60 12.19 -1.22 -5.13
CA ASN A 60 12.95 0.02 -5.01
C ASN A 60 12.31 1.17 -5.81
N THR A 61 11.08 0.98 -6.30
CA THR A 61 10.29 2.03 -6.95
C THR A 61 9.79 3.04 -5.90
N LEU A 62 9.95 4.33 -6.22
CA LEU A 62 9.21 5.40 -5.55
C LEU A 62 7.78 5.42 -6.09
N ILE A 63 6.81 5.46 -5.18
CA ILE A 63 5.38 5.38 -5.46
C ILE A 63 4.73 6.65 -4.90
N ASP A 64 3.91 7.31 -5.72
CA ASP A 64 3.04 8.36 -5.23
C ASP A 64 1.78 7.72 -4.68
N LEU A 65 1.64 7.74 -3.36
CA LEU A 65 0.50 7.18 -2.66
C LEU A 65 -0.49 8.31 -2.35
N ASP A 66 -1.65 8.30 -2.99
CA ASP A 66 -2.76 9.19 -2.65
C ASP A 66 -3.64 8.51 -1.60
N ALA A 67 -3.56 9.00 -0.37
CA ALA A 67 -4.36 8.52 0.76
C ALA A 67 -5.44 9.55 1.09
N ASP A 68 -6.64 9.33 0.57
CA ASP A 68 -7.83 10.20 0.74
C ASP A 68 -7.55 11.70 0.51
N GLY A 69 -6.79 12.05 -0.53
CA GLY A 69 -6.47 13.42 -0.92
C GLY A 69 -5.14 13.96 -0.36
N GLN A 70 -4.42 13.16 0.42
CA GLN A 70 -3.03 13.45 0.82
C GLN A 70 -2.07 12.58 0.02
N THR A 71 -1.18 13.23 -0.75
CA THR A 71 -0.16 12.52 -1.54
C THR A 71 1.13 12.34 -0.73
N PHE A 72 1.63 11.12 -0.69
CA PHE A 72 2.89 10.74 -0.05
C PHE A 72 3.82 10.08 -1.06
N ILE A 73 5.07 10.52 -1.12
CA ILE A 73 6.11 9.78 -1.85
C ILE A 73 6.61 8.67 -0.92
N VAL A 74 6.33 7.42 -1.28
CA VAL A 74 6.65 6.25 -0.46
C VAL A 74 7.46 5.21 -1.23
N MET A 75 8.13 4.32 -0.50
CA MET A 75 8.79 3.14 -1.06
C MET A 75 8.30 1.90 -0.32
N ALA A 76 8.14 0.79 -1.04
CA ALA A 76 7.74 -0.48 -0.45
C ALA A 76 8.88 -1.09 0.38
N ARG A 77 8.86 -0.88 1.70
CA ARG A 77 9.92 -1.36 2.60
C ARG A 77 9.90 -2.88 2.81
N GLU A 78 8.72 -3.45 3.03
CA GLU A 78 8.55 -4.89 3.25
C GLU A 78 7.23 -5.34 2.62
N ILE A 79 7.25 -6.50 1.95
CA ILE A 79 6.03 -7.14 1.43
C ILE A 79 5.90 -8.53 2.03
N GLN A 80 4.86 -8.71 2.83
CA GLN A 80 4.50 -10.02 3.36
C GLN A 80 3.71 -10.80 2.31
N ARG A 81 4.28 -11.92 1.87
CA ARG A 81 3.64 -12.85 0.94
C ARG A 81 3.23 -14.12 1.68
N HIS A 82 2.13 -14.70 1.22
CA HIS A 82 1.75 -16.03 1.69
C HIS A 82 2.78 -17.06 1.19
N PRO A 83 3.23 -18.01 2.02
CA PRO A 83 4.27 -18.97 1.63
C PRO A 83 3.80 -20.05 0.65
N VAL A 84 2.49 -20.24 0.50
CA VAL A 84 1.88 -21.20 -0.44
C VAL A 84 0.93 -20.50 -1.40
#